data_AF-A0A5J4PA23-F1
#
_entry.id   AF-A0A5J4PA23-F1
#
_cell.length_a   1.000
_cell.length_b   1.000
_cell.length_c   1.000
_cell.angle_alpha   90.00
_cell.angle_beta   90.00
_cell.angle_gamma   90.00
#
_symmetry.space_group_name_H-M   'P 1'
#
loop_
_entity.id
_entity.type
_entity.pdbx_description
1 polymer ?
#
loop_
_entity_poly.entity_id
_entity_poly.type
_entity_poly.pdbx_seq_one_letter_code
_entity_poly.pdbx_strand_id
1 'polypeptide(L)'
;AVTDLAARQEPIDILTVTEQLRKRGELDEVGGPFYITQLSSKVASSAHIEYHARIIAQKHLARELITFTSRIQSKAFDETIDIDDLMQEAEGKLFEISQHNMKKDYTQINPVIAEAYALLQKAAARTDGLSGLASGFGGLDKITAGWQNSDLIVIAGRPAMGKTAFVLSMARNMAVSYKHPVALFSLEMSNVQLVNRLIINVCEIPGEKIKSGQLAAY
;
A
#
# COMPACT_ATOMS: atom_id res chain seq x y z
N ALA A 1 -30.43 16.29 -6.21
CA ALA A 1 -31.68 16.39 -5.41
C ALA A 1 -31.50 15.81 -4.01
N VAL A 2 -31.33 14.49 -3.84
CA VAL A 2 -31.10 13.85 -2.52
C VAL A 2 -29.84 14.40 -1.82
N THR A 3 -28.72 14.52 -2.55
CA THR A 3 -27.46 15.10 -2.07
C THR A 3 -27.61 16.54 -1.61
N ASP A 4 -28.40 17.35 -2.31
CA ASP A 4 -28.60 18.76 -2.03
C ASP A 4 -29.50 18.97 -0.80
N LEU A 5 -30.53 18.14 -0.63
CA LEU A 5 -31.33 18.09 0.59
C LEU A 5 -30.46 17.69 1.78
N ALA A 6 -29.61 16.67 1.61
CA ALA A 6 -28.65 16.24 2.63
C ALA A 6 -27.68 17.36 3.02
N ALA A 7 -27.14 18.09 2.05
CA ALA A 7 -26.22 19.22 2.29
C ALA A 7 -26.88 20.37 3.07
N ARG A 8 -28.19 20.57 2.88
CA ARG A 8 -29.00 21.56 3.61
C ARG A 8 -29.55 21.04 4.94
N GLN A 9 -29.24 19.79 5.30
CA GLN A 9 -29.79 19.11 6.48
C GLN A 9 -31.33 19.06 6.49
N GLU A 10 -31.95 19.07 5.30
CA GLU A 10 -33.39 18.92 5.14
C GLU A 10 -33.76 17.42 5.17
N PRO A 11 -34.94 17.05 5.70
CA PRO A 11 -35.37 15.66 5.73
C PRO A 11 -35.51 15.10 4.31
N ILE A 12 -35.07 13.85 4.12
CA ILE A 12 -35.07 13.16 2.83
C ILE A 12 -36.19 12.12 2.83
N ASP A 13 -37.29 12.45 2.17
CA ASP A 13 -38.44 11.57 1.98
C ASP A 13 -39.01 11.74 0.56
N ILE A 14 -40.02 10.93 0.22
CA ILE A 14 -40.64 10.94 -1.11
C ILE A 14 -41.17 12.34 -1.46
N LEU A 15 -41.75 13.06 -0.50
CA LEU A 15 -42.35 14.38 -0.72
C LEU A 15 -41.25 15.43 -0.92
N THR A 16 -40.24 15.46 -0.05
CA THR A 16 -39.16 16.45 -0.15
C THR A 16 -38.31 16.28 -1.39
N VAL A 17 -38.03 15.03 -1.81
CA VAL A 17 -37.33 14.74 -3.06
C VAL A 17 -38.17 15.15 -4.27
N THR A 18 -39.49 14.89 -4.26
CA THR A 18 -40.40 15.27 -5.34
C THR A 18 -40.50 16.79 -5.49
N GLU A 19 -40.68 17.52 -4.38
CA GLU A 19 -40.70 18.99 -4.41
C GLU A 19 -39.37 19.57 -4.86
N GLN A 20 -38.24 18.99 -4.44
CA GLN A 20 -36.93 19.47 -4.84
C GLN A 20 -36.67 19.24 -6.34
N LEU A 21 -37.10 18.12 -6.90
CA LEU A 21 -37.05 17.87 -8.34
C LEU A 21 -37.99 18.79 -9.12
N ARG A 22 -39.18 19.09 -8.58
CA ARG A 22 -40.11 20.06 -9.18
C ARG A 22 -39.51 21.47 -9.21
N LYS A 23 -38.88 21.91 -8.12
CA LYS A 23 -38.19 23.21 -8.06
C LYS A 23 -37.07 23.35 -9.09
N ARG A 24 -36.46 22.24 -9.52
CA ARG A 24 -35.43 22.23 -10.57
C ARG A 24 -35.98 22.15 -11.99
N GLY A 25 -37.26 21.82 -12.14
CA GLY A 25 -37.84 21.49 -13.44
C GLY A 25 -37.44 20.11 -13.99
N GLU A 26 -36.77 19.27 -13.18
CA GLU A 26 -36.25 17.95 -13.60
C GLU A 26 -37.26 16.81 -13.33
N LEU A 27 -38.40 17.11 -12.68
CA LEU A 27 -39.34 16.09 -12.21
C LEU A 27 -39.90 15.23 -13.34
N ASP A 28 -40.21 15.83 -14.48
CA ASP A 28 -40.80 15.11 -15.62
C ASP A 28 -39.74 14.25 -16.34
N GLU A 29 -38.48 14.72 -16.41
CA GLU A 29 -37.38 13.97 -17.03
C GLU A 29 -37.05 12.67 -16.29
N VAL A 30 -37.22 12.65 -14.96
CA VAL A 30 -36.98 11.46 -14.15
C VAL A 30 -38.18 10.50 -14.08
N GLY A 31 -39.27 10.77 -14.82
CA GLY A 31 -40.47 9.91 -14.86
C GLY A 31 -41.58 10.30 -13.87
N GLY A 32 -41.49 11.50 -13.28
CA GLY A 32 -42.53 12.09 -12.44
C GLY A 32 -42.66 11.49 -11.03
N PRO A 33 -43.64 11.96 -10.24
CA PRO A 33 -43.86 11.52 -8.87
C PRO A 33 -44.11 10.01 -8.71
N PHE A 34 -44.72 9.40 -9.73
CA PHE A 34 -45.01 7.97 -9.75
C PHE A 34 -43.72 7.13 -9.75
N TYR A 35 -42.71 7.54 -10.53
CA TYR A 35 -41.45 6.81 -10.60
C TYR A 35 -40.69 6.83 -9.27
N ILE A 36 -40.67 7.99 -8.58
CA ILE A 36 -40.06 8.13 -7.26
C ILE A 36 -40.73 7.19 -6.24
N THR A 37 -42.06 7.12 -6.27
CA THR A 37 -42.84 6.22 -5.42
C THR A 37 -42.50 4.75 -5.72
N GLN A 38 -42.38 4.39 -7.00
CA GLN A 38 -42.01 3.05 -7.45
C GLN A 38 -40.59 2.64 -7.01
N LEU A 39 -39.64 3.57 -7.00
CA LEU A 39 -38.28 3.32 -6.50
C LEU A 39 -38.30 3.02 -5.00
N SER A 40 -39.07 3.79 -4.23
CA SER A 40 -39.20 3.57 -2.78
C SER A 40 -39.86 2.23 -2.48
N SER A 41 -40.79 1.75 -3.31
CA SER A 41 -41.47 0.47 -3.10
C SER A 41 -40.63 -0.75 -3.50
N LYS A 42 -39.55 -0.59 -4.26
CA LYS A 42 -38.67 -1.69 -4.71
C LYS A 42 -37.61 -2.10 -3.68
N VAL A 43 -37.39 -1.30 -2.65
CA VAL A 43 -36.40 -1.58 -1.60
C VAL A 43 -37.08 -2.27 -0.42
N ALA A 44 -36.83 -3.57 -0.26
CA ALA A 44 -37.43 -4.36 0.83
C ALA A 44 -36.81 -4.09 2.21
N SER A 45 -35.52 -3.70 2.26
CA SER A 45 -34.83 -3.38 3.50
C SER A 45 -33.66 -2.41 3.25
N SER A 46 -33.54 -1.40 4.11
CA SER A 46 -32.39 -0.48 4.13
C SER A 46 -31.13 -1.11 4.76
N ALA A 47 -31.27 -2.25 5.45
CA ALA A 47 -30.15 -2.91 6.14
C ALA A 47 -29.01 -3.34 5.19
N HIS A 48 -29.29 -3.51 3.90
CA HIS A 48 -28.31 -3.90 2.89
C HIS A 48 -27.87 -2.77 1.97
N ILE A 49 -28.11 -1.50 2.35
CA ILE A 49 -27.78 -0.34 1.51
C ILE A 49 -26.30 -0.30 1.12
N GLU A 50 -25.39 -0.62 2.05
CA GLU A 50 -23.95 -0.67 1.76
C GLU A 50 -23.60 -1.75 0.73
N TYR A 51 -24.24 -2.92 0.83
CA TYR A 51 -24.03 -4.02 -0.12
C TYR A 51 -24.53 -3.64 -1.52
N HIS A 52 -25.72 -3.05 -1.62
CA HIS A 52 -26.25 -2.58 -2.90
C HIS A 52 -25.41 -1.44 -3.50
N ALA A 53 -24.97 -0.48 -2.69
CA ALA A 53 -24.06 0.58 -3.12
C ALA A 53 -22.75 0.00 -3.66
N ARG A 54 -22.21 -1.03 -3.01
CA ARG A 54 -21.01 -1.74 -3.48
C ARG A 54 -21.22 -2.42 -4.82
N ILE A 55 -22.36 -3.06 -5.06
CA ILE A 55 -22.70 -3.65 -6.37
C ILE A 55 -22.70 -2.56 -7.45
N ILE A 56 -23.35 -1.43 -7.20
CA ILE A 56 -23.43 -0.32 -8.15
C ILE A 56 -22.03 0.23 -8.46
N ALA A 57 -21.21 0.44 -7.43
CA ALA A 57 -19.82 0.89 -7.57
C ALA A 57 -18.97 -0.09 -8.39
N GLN A 58 -19.06 -1.40 -8.13
CA GLN A 58 -18.36 -2.42 -8.91
C GLN A 58 -18.80 -2.43 -10.38
N LYS A 59 -20.10 -2.27 -10.66
CA LYS A 59 -20.61 -2.18 -12.03
C LYS A 59 -20.18 -0.90 -12.73
N HIS A 60 -20.04 0.21 -12.01
CA HIS A 60 -19.48 1.45 -12.54
C HIS A 60 -18.00 1.27 -12.90
N LEU A 61 -17.20 0.72 -12.00
CA LEU A 61 -15.78 0.42 -12.24
C LEU A 61 -15.58 -0.48 -13.47
N ALA A 62 -16.41 -1.51 -13.61
CA ALA A 62 -16.37 -2.37 -14.79
C ALA A 62 -16.65 -1.59 -16.09
N ARG A 63 -17.58 -0.63 -16.08
CA ARG A 63 -17.85 0.22 -17.24
C ARG A 63 -16.68 1.16 -17.53
N GLU A 64 -16.09 1.77 -16.51
CA GLU A 64 -14.91 2.61 -16.68
C GLU A 64 -13.73 1.85 -17.30
N LEU A 65 -13.50 0.62 -16.84
CA LEU A 65 -12.47 -0.25 -17.43
C LEU A 65 -12.74 -0.57 -18.90
N ILE A 66 -13.99 -0.87 -19.26
CA ILE A 66 -14.37 -1.10 -20.67
C ILE A 66 -14.11 0.16 -21.51
N THR A 67 -14.51 1.34 -21.03
CA THR A 67 -14.27 2.60 -21.75
C THR A 67 -12.77 2.89 -21.88
N PHE A 68 -11.98 2.63 -20.84
CA PHE A 68 -10.54 2.77 -20.83
C PHE A 68 -9.89 1.85 -21.88
N THR A 69 -10.20 0.55 -21.87
CA THR A 69 -9.60 -0.41 -22.80
C THR A 69 -9.98 -0.11 -24.24
N SER A 70 -11.24 0.24 -24.52
CA SER A 70 -11.65 0.66 -25.86
C SER A 70 -10.87 1.87 -26.37
N ARG A 71 -10.62 2.88 -25.51
CA ARG A 71 -9.84 4.05 -25.93
C ARG A 71 -8.38 3.71 -26.20
N ILE A 72 -7.74 2.91 -25.35
CA ILE A 72 -6.35 2.47 -25.57
C ILE A 72 -6.26 1.62 -26.85
N GLN A 73 -7.20 0.72 -27.05
CA GLN A 73 -7.28 -0.09 -28.27
C GLN A 73 -7.40 0.77 -29.52
N SER A 74 -8.28 1.78 -29.53
CA SER A 74 -8.41 2.70 -30.67
C SER A 74 -7.12 3.46 -30.95
N LYS A 75 -6.40 3.92 -29.92
CA LYS A 75 -5.11 4.60 -30.07
C LYS A 75 -4.01 3.67 -30.56
N ALA A 76 -4.01 2.41 -30.16
CA ALA A 76 -3.02 1.43 -30.58
C ALA A 76 -3.08 1.08 -32.09
N PHE A 77 -4.22 1.33 -32.74
CA PHE A 77 -4.35 1.19 -34.19
C PHE A 77 -3.92 2.44 -34.98
N ASP A 78 -3.68 3.57 -34.30
CA ASP A 78 -3.26 4.81 -34.94
C ASP A 78 -1.73 4.84 -35.07
N GLU A 79 -1.24 4.66 -36.31
CA GLU A 79 0.19 4.63 -36.63
C GLU A 79 0.90 5.99 -36.40
N THR A 80 0.17 7.07 -36.12
CA THR A 80 0.74 8.39 -35.83
C THR A 80 1.11 8.59 -34.36
N ILE A 81 0.72 7.67 -33.48
CA ILE A 81 0.95 7.75 -32.04
C ILE A 81 2.21 6.96 -31.67
N ASP A 82 3.08 7.59 -30.86
CA ASP A 82 4.23 6.92 -30.28
C ASP A 82 3.78 5.88 -29.23
N ILE A 83 4.34 4.67 -29.32
CA ILE A 83 3.93 3.55 -28.46
C ILE A 83 4.34 3.76 -27.00
N ASP A 84 5.47 4.42 -26.74
CA ASP A 84 5.97 4.68 -25.38
C ASP A 84 5.08 5.72 -24.69
N ASP A 85 4.65 6.75 -25.41
CA ASP A 85 3.69 7.75 -24.92
C ASP A 85 2.32 7.11 -24.60
N LEU A 86 1.84 6.19 -25.45
CA LEU A 86 0.59 5.47 -25.23
C LEU A 86 0.66 4.58 -23.99
N MET A 87 1.80 3.89 -23.78
CA MET A 87 2.05 3.08 -22.59
C MET A 87 2.02 3.93 -21.31
N GLN A 88 2.68 5.09 -21.33
CA GLN A 88 2.70 5.99 -20.18
C GLN A 88 1.30 6.56 -19.86
N GLU A 89 0.51 6.92 -20.87
CA GLU A 89 -0.89 7.33 -20.68
C GLU A 89 -1.74 6.20 -20.09
N ALA A 90 -1.56 4.98 -20.58
CA ALA A 90 -2.30 3.82 -20.11
C ALA A 90 -2.02 3.53 -18.63
N GLU A 91 -0.75 3.55 -18.23
CA GLU A 91 -0.33 3.38 -16.82
C GLU A 91 -0.93 4.46 -15.92
N GLY A 92 -0.84 5.73 -16.31
CA GLY A 92 -1.37 6.85 -15.53
C GLY A 92 -2.88 6.73 -15.29
N LYS A 93 -3.64 6.41 -16.34
CA LYS A 93 -5.10 6.30 -16.22
C LYS A 93 -5.56 5.04 -15.49
N LEU A 94 -4.85 3.92 -15.65
CA LEU A 94 -5.13 2.72 -14.87
C LEU A 94 -4.87 2.98 -13.38
N PHE A 95 -3.82 3.74 -13.06
CA PHE A 95 -3.52 4.17 -11.70
C PHE A 95 -4.64 5.05 -11.12
N GLU A 96 -5.16 6.03 -11.86
CA GLU A 96 -6.31 6.85 -11.44
C GLU A 96 -7.57 6.02 -11.15
N ILE A 97 -7.91 5.09 -12.04
CA ILE A 97 -9.05 4.16 -11.86
C ILE A 97 -8.86 3.31 -10.60
N SER A 98 -7.62 2.86 -10.32
CA SER A 98 -7.31 2.08 -9.13
C SER A 98 -7.47 2.89 -7.83
N GLN A 99 -7.12 4.18 -7.84
CA GLN A 99 -7.21 5.04 -6.67
C GLN A 99 -8.65 5.37 -6.28
N HIS A 100 -9.58 5.50 -7.24
CA HIS A 100 -10.99 5.76 -6.93
C HIS A 100 -11.65 4.63 -6.12
N ASN A 101 -11.13 3.40 -6.20
CA ASN A 101 -11.61 2.26 -5.41
C ASN A 101 -10.88 2.12 -4.06
N MET A 102 -9.72 2.75 -3.90
CA MET A 102 -9.04 2.85 -2.62
C MET A 102 -9.71 3.95 -1.79
N LYS A 103 -10.71 3.56 -0.99
CA LYS A 103 -11.13 4.39 0.15
C LYS A 103 -9.87 4.83 0.91
N LYS A 104 -9.66 6.15 1.04
CA LYS A 104 -8.90 6.68 2.17
C LYS A 104 -9.71 6.33 3.42
N ASP A 105 -9.38 5.20 4.03
CA ASP A 105 -9.86 4.85 5.37
C ASP A 105 -9.30 5.91 6.32
N TYR A 106 -10.09 6.94 6.62
CA TYR A 106 -9.82 7.79 7.77
C TYR A 106 -10.13 6.96 9.00
N THR A 107 -9.11 6.67 9.79
CA THR A 107 -9.28 5.99 11.07
C THR A 107 -9.61 7.02 12.15
N GLN A 108 -10.61 6.74 12.99
CA GLN A 108 -10.84 7.54 14.19
C GLN A 108 -9.61 7.46 15.10
N ILE A 109 -9.29 8.53 15.84
CA ILE A 109 -8.08 8.58 16.67
C ILE A 109 -8.14 7.62 17.87
N ASN A 110 -9.34 7.35 18.39
CA ASN A 110 -9.53 6.51 19.58
C ASN A 110 -8.95 5.09 19.43
N PRO A 111 -9.22 4.33 18.34
CA PRO A 111 -8.57 3.03 18.14
C PRO A 111 -7.05 3.13 17.96
N VAL A 112 -6.53 4.20 17.35
CA VAL A 112 -5.09 4.42 17.17
C VAL A 112 -4.39 4.64 18.51
N ILE A 113 -5.02 5.38 19.44
CA ILE A 113 -4.48 5.58 20.79
C ILE A 113 -4.40 4.26 21.56
N ALA A 114 -5.42 3.41 21.46
CA ALA A 114 -5.42 2.10 22.09
C ALA A 114 -4.30 1.21 21.55
N GLU A 115 -4.09 1.22 20.24
CA GLU A 115 -2.99 0.51 19.58
C GLU A 115 -1.62 1.03 20.02
N ALA A 116 -1.43 2.36 20.05
CA ALA A 116 -0.20 2.99 20.51
C ALA A 116 0.12 2.62 21.97
N TYR A 117 -0.88 2.60 22.84
CA TYR A 117 -0.70 2.21 24.25
C TYR A 117 -0.29 0.73 24.38
N ALA A 118 -0.89 -0.16 23.59
CA ALA A 118 -0.52 -1.58 23.57
C ALA A 118 0.93 -1.79 23.07
N LEU A 119 1.37 -1.02 22.09
CA LEU A 119 2.75 -1.03 21.61
C LEU A 119 3.74 -0.55 22.70
N LEU A 120 3.40 0.52 23.42
CA LEU A 120 4.21 1.01 24.54
C LEU A 120 4.32 -0.02 25.68
N GLN A 121 3.22 -0.69 26.03
CA GLN A 121 3.25 -1.75 27.04
C GLN A 121 4.12 -2.93 26.61
N LYS A 122 4.06 -3.35 25.34
CA LYS A 122 4.94 -4.41 24.80
C LYS A 122 6.40 -4.00 24.83
N ALA A 123 6.71 -2.75 24.48
CA ALA A 123 8.07 -2.23 24.54
C ALA A 123 8.60 -2.15 25.98
N ALA A 124 7.76 -1.72 26.93
CA ALA A 124 8.11 -1.64 28.35
C ALA A 124 8.30 -3.01 29.02
N ALA A 125 7.61 -4.05 28.54
CA ALA A 125 7.70 -5.40 29.07
C ALA A 125 8.95 -6.17 28.60
N ARG A 126 9.69 -5.65 27.61
CA ARG A 126 10.92 -6.28 27.12
C ARG A 126 12.09 -6.01 28.07
N THR A 127 12.80 -7.08 28.42
CA THR A 127 13.97 -7.04 29.31
C THR A 127 15.29 -6.69 28.60
N ASP A 128 15.31 -6.75 27.27
CA ASP A 128 16.47 -6.44 26.43
C ASP A 128 16.65 -4.93 26.15
N GLY A 129 15.66 -4.11 26.54
CA GLY A 129 15.70 -2.65 26.40
C GLY A 129 15.59 -2.15 24.96
N LEU A 130 15.26 -3.01 23.99
CA LEU A 130 15.12 -2.64 22.58
C LEU A 130 13.65 -2.68 22.14
N SER A 131 13.15 -1.56 21.65
CA SER A 131 11.80 -1.47 21.08
C SER A 131 11.74 -2.02 19.65
N GLY A 132 12.83 -1.88 18.89
CA GLY A 132 12.94 -2.30 17.50
C GLY A 132 13.68 -3.63 17.29
N LEU A 133 14.01 -3.91 16.02
CA LEU A 133 14.83 -5.04 15.61
C LEU A 133 16.32 -4.75 15.87
N ALA A 134 17.00 -5.62 16.59
CA ALA A 134 18.42 -5.46 16.86
C ALA A 134 19.27 -5.59 15.58
N SER A 135 20.17 -4.63 15.35
CA SER A 135 21.14 -4.70 14.24
C SER A 135 22.29 -5.67 14.53
N GLY A 136 22.49 -6.03 15.80
CA GLY A 136 23.64 -6.81 16.27
C GLY A 136 24.87 -5.96 16.55
N PHE A 137 24.77 -4.64 16.38
CA PHE A 137 25.79 -3.68 16.79
C PHE A 137 25.29 -2.94 18.03
N GLY A 138 25.68 -3.40 19.22
CA GLY A 138 25.16 -2.86 20.48
C GLY A 138 25.36 -1.34 20.66
N GLY A 139 26.41 -0.75 20.08
CA GLY A 139 26.60 0.70 20.07
C GLY A 139 25.55 1.44 19.23
N LEU A 140 25.20 0.88 18.07
CA LEU A 140 24.17 1.43 17.19
C LEU A 140 22.78 1.22 17.79
N ASP A 141 22.50 0.01 18.29
CA ASP A 141 21.21 -0.35 18.88
C ASP A 141 20.90 0.49 20.13
N LYS A 142 21.91 0.93 20.89
CA LYS A 142 21.71 1.89 21.99
C LYS A 142 21.26 3.27 21.54
N ILE A 143 21.68 3.71 20.35
CA ILE A 143 21.34 5.02 19.81
C ILE A 143 19.97 4.96 19.12
N THR A 144 19.69 3.88 18.40
CA THR A 144 18.46 3.72 17.61
C THR A 144 17.32 3.03 18.36
N ALA A 145 17.60 2.42 19.51
CA ALA A 145 16.71 1.45 20.17
C ALA A 145 16.32 0.26 19.27
N GLY A 146 17.19 -0.07 18.30
CA GLY A 146 16.91 -1.01 17.21
C GLY A 146 16.11 -0.38 16.07
N TRP A 147 15.95 -1.12 14.98
CA TRP A 147 15.21 -0.64 13.80
C TRP A 147 13.70 -0.77 13.99
N GLN A 148 12.97 0.32 13.75
CA GLN A 148 11.51 0.34 13.92
C GLN A 148 10.81 -0.11 12.63
N ASN A 149 9.69 -0.83 12.78
CA ASN A 149 8.99 -1.47 11.64
C ASN A 149 8.42 -0.51 10.58
N SER A 150 8.34 0.80 10.88
CA SER A 150 7.78 1.82 9.98
C SER A 150 8.83 2.75 9.38
N ASP A 151 10.11 2.56 9.72
CA ASP A 151 11.17 3.47 9.31
C ASP A 151 11.81 3.03 7.98
N LEU A 152 12.06 4.01 7.10
CA LEU A 152 12.95 3.84 5.96
C LEU A 152 14.37 4.27 6.36
N ILE A 153 15.27 3.31 6.50
CA ILE A 153 16.65 3.56 6.90
C ILE A 153 17.55 3.62 5.66
N VAL A 154 18.17 4.79 5.44
CA VAL A 154 19.07 5.01 4.30
C VAL A 154 20.52 4.96 4.77
N ILE A 155 21.27 3.98 4.27
CA ILE A 155 22.71 3.84 4.54
C ILE A 155 23.51 4.40 3.36
N ALA A 156 24.10 5.57 3.53
CA ALA A 156 24.92 6.24 2.52
C ALA A 156 26.41 6.19 2.87
N GLY A 157 27.25 6.24 1.83
CA GLY A 157 28.71 6.22 1.98
C GLY A 157 29.40 6.16 0.61
N ARG A 158 30.67 6.57 0.55
CA ARG A 158 31.42 6.58 -0.73
C ARG A 158 31.70 5.14 -1.22
N PRO A 159 32.02 4.92 -2.51
CA PRO A 159 32.50 3.64 -3.00
C PRO A 159 33.65 3.11 -2.14
N ALA A 160 33.73 1.78 -2.00
CA ALA A 160 34.72 1.08 -1.16
C ALA A 160 34.70 1.36 0.36
N MET A 161 33.80 2.20 0.90
CA MET A 161 33.68 2.45 2.35
C MET A 161 32.94 1.34 3.13
N GLY A 162 32.77 0.15 2.55
CA GLY A 162 32.23 -1.00 3.28
C GLY A 162 30.71 -1.05 3.47
N LYS A 163 29.92 -0.23 2.77
CA LYS A 163 28.43 -0.24 2.86
C LYS A 163 27.83 -1.65 2.77
N THR A 164 28.21 -2.41 1.74
CA THR A 164 27.70 -3.76 1.51
C THR A 164 28.14 -4.71 2.62
N ALA A 165 29.36 -4.57 3.14
CA ALA A 165 29.85 -5.40 4.24
C ALA A 165 29.09 -5.12 5.54
N PHE A 166 28.78 -3.84 5.81
CA PHE A 166 27.99 -3.42 6.95
C PHE A 166 26.56 -3.98 6.89
N VAL A 167 25.87 -3.82 5.74
CA VAL A 167 24.52 -4.35 5.53
C VAL A 167 24.48 -5.88 5.64
N LEU A 168 25.46 -6.58 5.05
CA LEU A 168 25.52 -8.05 5.13
C LEU A 168 25.77 -8.55 6.56
N SER A 169 26.62 -7.85 7.33
CA SER A 169 26.88 -8.21 8.73
C SER A 169 25.63 -8.02 9.59
N MET A 170 24.90 -6.92 9.38
CA MET A 170 23.62 -6.67 10.03
C MET A 170 22.58 -7.74 9.66
N ALA A 171 22.43 -8.04 8.38
CA ALA A 171 21.52 -9.07 7.88
C ALA A 171 21.85 -10.45 8.47
N ARG A 172 23.15 -10.80 8.56
CA ARG A 172 23.62 -12.03 9.21
C ARG A 172 23.22 -12.08 10.68
N ASN A 173 23.44 -11.01 11.43
CA ASN A 173 23.08 -10.97 12.86
C ASN A 173 21.57 -11.11 13.06
N MET A 174 20.78 -10.38 12.28
CA MET A 174 19.31 -10.46 12.30
C MET A 174 18.80 -11.86 11.98
N ALA A 175 19.32 -12.48 10.92
CA ALA A 175 18.87 -13.80 10.46
C ALA A 175 19.37 -14.96 11.35
N VAL A 176 20.65 -14.96 11.71
CA VAL A 176 21.30 -16.08 12.41
C VAL A 176 21.17 -15.96 13.92
N SER A 177 21.48 -14.78 14.48
CA SER A 177 21.51 -14.59 15.94
C SER A 177 20.11 -14.32 16.49
N TYR A 178 19.34 -13.44 15.84
CA TYR A 178 18.01 -13.03 16.32
C TYR A 178 16.85 -13.79 15.65
N LYS A 179 17.13 -14.67 14.68
CA LYS A 179 16.14 -15.50 13.96
C LYS A 179 15.01 -14.70 13.29
N HIS A 180 15.31 -13.49 12.84
CA HIS A 180 14.39 -12.68 12.06
C HIS A 180 14.57 -12.96 10.56
N PRO A 181 13.50 -13.25 9.81
CA PRO A 181 13.60 -13.39 8.35
C PRO A 181 14.07 -12.08 7.70
N VAL A 182 15.10 -12.15 6.85
CA VAL A 182 15.65 -10.99 6.13
C VAL A 182 15.62 -11.27 4.62
N ALA A 183 15.06 -10.34 3.86
CA ALA A 183 15.15 -10.31 2.40
C ALA A 183 16.25 -9.33 1.98
N LEU A 184 17.11 -9.74 1.06
CA LEU A 184 18.20 -8.90 0.55
C LEU A 184 18.12 -8.78 -0.97
N PHE A 185 18.05 -7.55 -1.46
CA PHE A 185 18.03 -7.22 -2.87
C PHE A 185 19.35 -6.55 -3.24
N SER A 186 20.03 -7.05 -4.26
CA SER A 186 21.30 -6.51 -4.75
C SER A 186 21.21 -6.20 -6.22
N LEU A 187 21.62 -4.99 -6.56
CA LEU A 187 21.68 -4.49 -7.94
C LEU A 187 23.12 -4.39 -8.47
N GLU A 188 24.13 -4.50 -7.60
CA GLU A 188 25.55 -4.31 -7.94
C GLU A 188 26.32 -5.64 -7.98
N MET A 189 26.05 -6.53 -7.03
CA MET A 189 26.77 -7.81 -6.88
C MET A 189 25.89 -9.00 -7.24
N SER A 190 26.49 -10.04 -7.81
CA SER A 190 25.78 -11.29 -8.09
C SER A 190 25.45 -12.08 -6.82
N ASN A 191 24.41 -12.92 -6.90
CA ASN A 191 23.95 -13.73 -5.77
C ASN A 191 25.07 -14.59 -5.17
N VAL A 192 25.89 -15.23 -6.02
CA VAL A 192 27.01 -16.07 -5.57
C VAL A 192 28.06 -15.26 -4.81
N GLN A 193 28.37 -14.04 -5.25
CA GLN A 193 29.35 -13.19 -4.57
C GLN A 193 28.87 -12.73 -3.18
N LEU A 194 27.57 -12.47 -3.02
CA LEU A 194 26.98 -12.11 -1.74
C LEU A 194 26.95 -13.30 -0.78
N VAL A 195 26.52 -14.47 -1.25
CA VAL A 195 26.50 -15.69 -0.45
C VAL A 195 27.90 -16.06 0.02
N ASN A 196 28.91 -15.98 -0.85
CA ASN A 196 30.30 -16.22 -0.44
C ASN A 196 30.76 -15.26 0.66
N ARG A 197 30.37 -13.98 0.60
CA ARG A 197 30.67 -13.01 1.68
C ARG A 197 29.94 -13.34 2.98
N LEU A 198 28.70 -13.83 2.91
CA LEU A 198 27.97 -14.30 4.08
C LEU A 198 28.62 -15.54 4.70
N ILE A 199 29.04 -16.51 3.90
CA ILE A 199 29.76 -17.71 4.37
C ILE A 199 31.07 -17.30 5.06
N ILE A 200 31.84 -16.40 4.46
CA ILE A 200 33.06 -15.84 5.06
C ILE A 200 32.74 -15.20 6.42
N ASN A 201 31.68 -14.39 6.48
CA ASN A 201 31.28 -13.69 7.70
C ASN A 201 30.80 -14.65 8.80
N VAL A 202 30.12 -15.75 8.44
CA VAL A 202 29.60 -16.74 9.39
C VAL A 202 30.70 -17.69 9.87
N CYS A 203 31.55 -18.17 8.96
CA CYS A 203 32.59 -19.16 9.27
C CYS A 203 33.92 -18.53 9.73
N GLU A 204 34.01 -17.19 9.75
CA GLU A 204 35.22 -16.44 10.12
C GLU A 204 36.47 -16.84 9.29
N ILE A 205 36.25 -17.24 8.04
CA ILE A 205 37.32 -17.67 7.12
C ILE A 205 37.90 -16.45 6.39
N PRO A 206 39.23 -16.27 6.31
CA PRO A 206 39.82 -15.21 5.50
C PRO A 206 39.36 -15.28 4.03
N GLY A 207 38.88 -14.15 3.49
CA GLY A 207 38.29 -14.12 2.15
C GLY A 207 39.24 -14.50 1.01
N GLU A 208 40.56 -14.35 1.21
CA GLU A 208 41.58 -14.82 0.27
C GLU A 208 41.58 -16.34 0.11
N LYS A 209 41.33 -17.09 1.19
CA LYS A 209 41.31 -18.57 1.17
C LYS A 209 40.12 -19.12 0.37
N ILE A 210 38.98 -18.45 0.41
CA ILE A 210 37.80 -18.84 -0.38
C ILE A 210 38.02 -18.54 -1.86
N LYS A 211 38.67 -17.40 -2.18
CA LYS A 211 38.99 -17.05 -3.57
C LYS A 211 40.09 -17.91 -4.17
N SER A 212 41.08 -18.32 -3.39
CA SER A 212 42.19 -19.16 -3.83
C SER A 212 41.89 -20.67 -3.81
N GLY A 213 40.76 -21.08 -3.21
CA GLY A 213 40.37 -22.48 -3.07
C GLY A 213 41.19 -23.26 -2.04
N GLN A 214 42.11 -22.61 -1.32
CA GLN A 214 42.97 -23.26 -0.32
C GLN A 214 42.34 -23.19 1.08
N LEU A 215 41.36 -24.06 1.31
CA LEU A 215 40.74 -24.26 2.62
C LEU A 215 41.52 -25.32 3.42
N ALA A 216 42.77 -25.03 3.79
CA ALA A 216 43.55 -25.94 4.64
C ALA A 216 43.03 -25.90 6.09
N ALA A 217 42.89 -27.07 6.71
CA ALA A 217 42.49 -27.25 8.09
C ALA A 217 43.54 -26.68 9.07
N TYR A 218 43.08 -26.01 10.12
CA TYR A 218 43.88 -25.70 11.30
C TYR A 218 43.46 -26.66 12.42
#